data_AF-A0A5E6NGI1-F1
#
_entry.id   AF-A0A5E6NGI1-F1
#
_cell.length_a   1.000
_cell.length_b   1.000
_cell.length_c   1.000
_cell.angle_alpha   90.00
_cell.angle_beta   90.00
_cell.angle_gamma   90.00
#
_symmetry.space_group_name_H-M   'P 1'
#
loop_
_entity.id
_entity.type
_entity.pdbx_description
1 polymer ?
#
loop_
_entity_poly.entity_id
_entity_poly.type
_entity_poly.pdbx_seq_one_letter_code
_entity_poly.pdbx_strand_id
1 'polypeptide(L)' 'MFKHRTLKRFNLEHAIQTFDEFVTSDSFALHGVVDSFLNDEENIYPIEFKLGGNKPMKGQILQLTAYGLLLQEKYNLPCQ' A
#
# COMPACT_ATOMS: atom_id res chain seq x y z
N MET A 1 4.83 28.47 -2.94
CA MET A 1 3.82 27.50 -3.43
C MET A 1 4.51 26.14 -3.53
N PHE A 2 4.23 25.20 -2.63
CA PHE A 2 4.82 23.87 -2.69
C PHE A 2 4.30 23.19 -3.96
N LYS A 3 5.20 22.87 -4.90
CA LYS A 3 4.85 22.13 -6.11
C LYS A 3 4.49 20.71 -5.66
N HIS A 4 3.19 20.46 -5.47
CA HIS A 4 2.70 19.11 -5.18
C HIS A 4 3.20 18.22 -6.31
N ARG A 5 4.05 17.25 -5.96
CA ARG A 5 4.54 16.28 -6.95
C ARG A 5 3.33 15.41 -7.26
N THR A 6 2.73 15.61 -8.42
CA THR A 6 1.74 14.67 -8.93
C THR A 6 2.45 13.34 -9.16
N LEU A 7 1.82 12.22 -8.82
CA LEU A 7 2.38 10.89 -9.08
C LEU A 7 2.34 10.52 -10.58
N LYS A 8 2.33 11.53 -11.45
CA LYS A 8 2.28 11.45 -12.91
C LYS A 8 3.40 10.61 -13.51
N ARG A 9 4.58 10.58 -12.88
CA ARG A 9 5.68 9.70 -13.32
C ARG A 9 5.28 8.21 -13.29
N PHE A 10 4.33 7.87 -12.44
CA PHE A 10 3.83 6.51 -12.23
C PHE A 10 2.43 6.32 -12.83
N ASN A 11 1.89 7.32 -13.56
CA ASN A 11 0.50 7.37 -14.03
C ASN A 11 -0.56 7.27 -12.93
N LEU A 12 -0.24 7.75 -11.72
CA LEU A 12 -1.12 7.70 -10.53
C LEU A 12 -1.65 9.08 -10.14
N GLU A 13 -1.76 10.02 -11.08
CA GLU A 13 -2.29 11.37 -10.81
C GLU A 13 -3.72 11.40 -10.28
N HIS A 14 -4.50 10.36 -10.58
CA HIS A 14 -5.90 10.24 -10.17
C HIS A 14 -6.11 9.19 -9.07
N ALA A 15 -5.05 8.52 -8.63
CA ALA A 15 -5.16 7.52 -7.59
C ALA A 15 -5.62 8.15 -6.26
N ILE A 16 -6.56 7.48 -5.60
CA ILE A 16 -7.03 7.86 -4.26
C ILE A 16 -6.05 7.28 -3.24
N GLN A 17 -5.52 8.13 -2.38
CA GLN A 17 -4.68 7.70 -1.26
C GLN A 17 -5.52 7.54 0.00
N THR A 18 -5.50 6.35 0.59
CA THR A 18 -6.12 6.04 1.87
C THR A 18 -5.01 5.78 2.90
N PHE A 19 -5.29 6.11 4.17
CA PHE A 19 -4.36 5.97 5.29
C PHE A 19 -5.00 5.16 6.41
N ASP A 20 -4.17 4.53 7.24
CA ASP A 20 -4.57 3.83 8.46
C ASP A 20 -5.69 2.79 8.23
N GLU A 21 -5.60 2.05 7.13
CA GLU A 21 -6.64 1.10 6.72
C GLU A 21 -6.48 -0.23 7.48
N PHE A 22 -7.51 -0.60 8.24
CA PHE A 22 -7.54 -1.92 8.88
C PHE A 22 -7.88 -3.01 7.85
N VAL A 23 -7.05 -4.04 7.81
CA VAL A 23 -7.16 -5.18 6.90
C VAL A 23 -7.06 -6.49 7.67
N THR A 24 -7.80 -7.50 7.22
CA THR A 24 -7.81 -8.83 7.81
C THR A 24 -8.16 -9.88 6.76
N SER A 25 -7.66 -11.09 6.94
CA SER A 25 -7.97 -12.27 6.13
C SER A 25 -8.03 -13.51 6.99
N ASP A 26 -9.16 -14.20 6.94
CA ASP A 26 -9.32 -15.51 7.58
C ASP A 26 -8.53 -16.58 6.79
N SER A 27 -8.49 -16.47 5.46
CA SER A 27 -7.79 -17.42 4.57
C SER A 27 -6.29 -17.48 4.85
N PHE A 28 -5.68 -16.32 5.13
CA PHE A 28 -4.26 -16.22 5.46
C PHE A 28 -3.98 -16.18 6.97
N ALA A 29 -5.01 -16.09 7.81
CA ALA A 29 -4.89 -15.84 9.25
C ALA A 29 -4.00 -14.62 9.57
N LEU A 30 -4.21 -13.52 8.85
CA LEU A 30 -3.42 -12.28 8.98
C LEU A 30 -4.35 -11.09 9.21
N HIS A 31 -3.88 -10.12 10.01
CA HIS A 31 -4.54 -8.84 10.21
C HIS A 31 -3.51 -7.73 10.45
N GLY A 32 -3.90 -6.48 10.24
CA GLY A 32 -3.04 -5.32 10.49
C GLY A 32 -3.66 -3.99 10.09
N VAL A 33 -2.87 -2.93 10.27
CA VAL A 33 -3.21 -1.58 9.81
C VAL A 33 -2.16 -1.18 8.78
N VAL A 34 -2.61 -0.89 7.56
CA VAL A 34 -1.74 -0.40 6.49
C VAL A 34 -1.52 1.09 6.70
N ASP A 35 -0.26 1.53 6.74
CA ASP A 35 0.09 2.95 6.85
C ASP A 35 -0.63 3.78 5.75
N SER A 36 -0.50 3.35 4.50
CA SER A 36 -1.25 3.94 3.37
C SER A 36 -1.29 3.01 2.16
N PHE A 37 -2.24 3.24 1.25
CA PHE A 37 -2.19 2.67 -0.10
C PHE A 37 -2.79 3.65 -1.12
N LEU A 38 -2.40 3.48 -2.38
CA LEU A 38 -3.03 4.15 -3.53
C LEU A 38 -3.96 3.17 -4.24
N ASN A 39 -5.09 3.67 -4.72
CA ASN A 39 -6.03 2.94 -5.55
C ASN A 39 -6.38 3.78 -6.78
N ASP A 40 -6.07 3.28 -7.97
CA ASP A 40 -6.39 3.93 -9.25
C ASP A 40 -7.57 3.28 -10.00
N GLU A 41 -8.40 2.53 -9.27
CA GLU A 41 -9.53 1.71 -9.75
C GLU A 41 -9.14 0.45 -10.53
N GLU A 42 -7.88 0.33 -10.97
CA GLU A 42 -7.37 -0.85 -11.68
C GLU A 42 -6.41 -1.69 -10.82
N ASN A 43 -5.64 -1.03 -9.95
CA ASN A 43 -4.59 -1.61 -9.12
C ASN A 43 -4.56 -0.94 -7.74
N ILE A 44 -3.94 -1.65 -6.79
CA ILE A 44 -3.61 -1.14 -5.47
C ILE A 44 -2.10 -1.15 -5.25
N TYR A 45 -1.60 -0.08 -4.64
CA TYR A 45 -0.19 0.12 -4.34
C TYR A 45 -0.02 0.35 -2.84
N PRO A 46 0.34 -0.66 -2.04
CA PRO A 46 0.58 -0.49 -0.61
C PRO A 46 1.83 0.37 -0.38
N ILE A 47 1.77 1.22 0.64
CA ILE A 47 2.84 2.12 1.04
C ILE A 47 3.09 1.93 2.53
N GLU A 48 4.33 1.59 2.88
CA GLU A 48 4.80 1.48 4.26
C GLU A 48 5.84 2.58 4.51
N PHE A 49 5.64 3.41 5.54
CA PHE A 49 6.57 4.48 5.89
C PHE A 49 7.58 3.98 6.93
N LYS A 50 8.86 4.33 6.75
CA LYS A 50 9.92 4.07 7.73
C LYS A 50 10.80 5.31 7.90
N LEU A 51 11.09 5.67 9.15
CA LEU A 51 11.82 6.90 9.52
C LEU A 51 13.35 6.79 9.35
N GLY A 52 13.88 5.66 8.89
CA GLY A 52 15.32 5.48 8.70
C GLY A 52 15.70 4.16 8.03
N GLY A 53 16.98 4.05 7.68
CA GLY A 53 17.58 2.90 6.99
C GLY A 53 17.82 3.17 5.50
N ASN A 54 18.96 2.71 4.99
CA ASN A 54 19.30 2.85 3.56
C ASN A 54 18.54 1.85 2.68
N LYS A 55 18.07 0.73 3.25
CA LYS A 55 17.36 -0.35 2.55
C LYS A 55 16.31 -1.00 3.46
N PRO A 56 15.15 -1.44 2.92
CA PRO A 56 14.18 -2.21 3.66
C PRO A 56 14.78 -3.52 4.19
N MET A 57 14.52 -3.84 5.45
CA MET A 57 14.82 -5.15 6.04
C MET A 57 13.84 -6.20 5.53
N LYS A 58 14.22 -7.49 5.58
CA LYS A 58 13.37 -8.60 5.15
C LYS A 58 11.99 -8.59 5.82
N GLY A 59 11.92 -8.29 7.12
CA GLY A 59 10.64 -8.18 7.84
C GLY A 59 9.74 -7.07 7.30
N GLN A 60 10.31 -5.94 6.88
CA GLN A 60 9.55 -4.82 6.31
C GLN A 60 9.03 -5.14 4.90
N ILE A 61 9.82 -5.86 4.11
CA ILE A 61 9.39 -6.36 2.80
C ILE A 61 8.24 -7.36 2.98
N LEU A 62 8.36 -8.28 3.93
CA LEU A 62 7.30 -9.25 4.22
C LEU A 62 6.03 -8.58 4.75
N GLN A 63 6.16 -7.55 5.59
CA GLN A 63 5.03 -6.75 6.08
C GLN A 63 4.30 -6.07 4.91
N LEU A 64 5.02 -5.39 4.03
CA LEU A 64 4.44 -4.75 2.85
C LEU A 64 3.77 -5.78 1.91
N THR A 65 4.39 -6.96 1.75
CA THR A 65 3.84 -8.06 0.95
C THR A 65 2.54 -8.60 1.56
N ALA A 66 2.51 -8.80 2.89
CA ALA A 66 1.30 -9.22 3.59
C ALA A 66 0.17 -8.20 3.41
N TYR A 67 0.47 -6.91 3.56
CA TYR A 67 -0.52 -5.85 3.31
C TYR A 67 -1.01 -5.83 1.86
N GLY A 68 -0.13 -6.03 0.89
CA GLY A 68 -0.51 -6.16 -0.52
C GLY A 68 -1.47 -7.32 -0.79
N LEU A 69 -1.29 -8.48 -0.11
CA LEU A 69 -2.21 -9.62 -0.20
C LEU A 69 -3.58 -9.30 0.42
N LEU A 70 -3.58 -8.69 1.61
CA LEU A 70 -4.82 -8.37 2.31
C LEU A 70 -5.64 -7.28 1.61
N LEU A 71 -4.97 -6.27 1.03
CA LEU A 71 -5.64 -5.25 0.21
C LEU A 71 -6.21 -5.84 -1.07
N GLN A 72 -5.47 -6.74 -1.73
CA GLN A 72 -5.97 -7.49 -2.89
C GLN A 72 -7.28 -8.21 -2.57
N GLU A 73 -7.32 -8.95 -1.46
CA GLU A 73 -8.52 -9.68 -1.03
C GLU A 73 -9.67 -8.73 -0.69
N LYS A 74 -9.39 -7.64 0.02
CA LYS A 74 -10.41 -6.68 0.47
C LYS A 74 -11.07 -5.91 -0.67
N TYR A 75 -10.29 -5.45 -1.64
CA TYR A 75 -10.76 -4.58 -2.71
C TYR A 75 -10.97 -5.30 -4.04
N ASN A 76 -10.56 -6.57 -4.14
CA ASN A 76 -10.65 -7.38 -5.35
C ASN A 76 -9.98 -6.71 -6.57
N LEU A 77 -8.83 -6.08 -6.34
CA LEU A 77 -7.98 -5.44 -7.36
C LEU A 77 -6.56 -5.98 -7.25
N PRO A 78 -5.84 -6.19 -8.36
CA PRO A 78 -4.42 -6.55 -8.35
C PRO A 78 -3.56 -5.61 -7.49
N CYS A 79 -2.55 -6.18 -6.81
CA CYS A 79 -1.55 -5.38 -6.11
C CYS A 79 -0.30 -5.23 -6.98
N GLN A 80 0.26 -4.03 -7.01
CA GLN A 80 1.50 -3.67 -7.73
C GLN A 80 2.56 -3.11 -6.79
#